data_AF-A0A5B1BPC5-F1
#
_entry.id   AF-A0A5B1BPC5-F1
#
_cell.length_a   1.000
_cell.length_b   1.000
_cell.length_c   1.000
_cell.angle_alpha   90.00
_cell.angle_beta   90.00
_cell.angle_gamma   90.00
#
_symmetry.space_group_name_H-M   'P 1'
#
loop_
_entity.id
_entity.type
_entity.pdbx_description
1 polymer ?
#
loop_
_entity_poly.entity_id
_entity_poly.type
_entity_poly.pdbx_seq_one_letter_code
_entity_poly.pdbx_strand_id
1 'polypeptide(L)'
;KATGQEIEEIVLPRLRNAAAQHDDVVDRLAAVLDESKQLMHDYPHLAAFLRAIRVESYARSAPEGPKYPGSKALRDVVSEIVEDAREQGMFSAATDATAAVEAICALTRGLSEQAASLPPEGYEATLRSAKKLIRGTLFAGVNRTSGGQ
;
A
#
# COMPACT_ATOMS: atom_id res chain seq x y z
N LYS A 1 19.40 -15.59 1.37
CA LYS A 1 17.94 -15.40 1.16
C LYS A 1 17.11 -15.51 2.45
N ALA A 2 17.72 -15.57 3.65
CA ALA A 2 16.98 -15.65 4.92
C ALA A 2 16.25 -14.33 5.27
N THR A 3 16.93 -13.19 5.18
CA THR A 3 16.40 -11.88 5.63
C THR A 3 15.14 -11.42 4.88
N GLY A 4 15.02 -11.73 3.59
CA GLY A 4 13.84 -11.31 2.82
C GLY A 4 12.56 -12.01 3.26
N GLN A 5 12.63 -13.32 3.54
CA GLN A 5 11.48 -14.10 3.98
C GLN A 5 11.09 -13.76 5.43
N GLU A 6 12.07 -13.58 6.31
CA GLU A 6 11.84 -13.13 7.69
C GLU A 6 11.11 -11.78 7.73
N ILE A 7 11.42 -10.87 6.80
CA ILE A 7 10.70 -9.61 6.66
C ILE A 7 9.24 -9.84 6.25
N GLU A 8 8.96 -10.74 5.30
CA GLU A 8 7.57 -11.06 4.92
C GLU A 8 6.79 -11.63 6.11
N GLU A 9 7.42 -12.49 6.92
CA GLU A 9 6.82 -13.10 8.12
C GLU A 9 6.53 -12.07 9.23
N ILE A 10 7.28 -10.98 9.31
CA ILE A 10 7.02 -9.85 10.22
C ILE A 10 5.94 -8.92 9.68
N VAL A 11 6.00 -8.58 8.39
CA VAL A 11 5.14 -7.58 7.76
C VAL A 11 3.71 -8.10 7.60
N LEU A 12 3.53 -9.32 7.11
CA LEU A 12 2.22 -9.89 6.81
C LEU A 12 1.22 -9.87 7.98
N PRO A 13 1.54 -10.41 9.18
CA PRO A 13 0.58 -10.41 10.28
C PRO A 13 0.26 -9.01 10.76
N ARG A 14 1.21 -8.07 10.72
CA ARG A 14 0.98 -6.68 11.12
C ARG A 14 0.02 -5.98 10.17
N LEU A 15 0.24 -6.09 8.85
CA LEU A 15 -0.66 -5.50 7.86
C LEU A 15 -2.06 -6.09 7.92
N ARG A 16 -2.19 -7.42 8.11
CA ARG A 16 -3.50 -8.07 8.29
C ARG A 16 -4.21 -7.56 9.55
N ASN A 17 -3.50 -7.47 10.68
CA ASN A 17 -4.09 -6.98 11.93
C ASN A 17 -4.52 -5.51 11.82
N ALA A 18 -3.76 -4.67 11.11
CA ALA A 18 -4.14 -3.28 10.87
C ALA A 18 -5.41 -3.20 10.01
N ALA A 19 -5.48 -3.97 8.92
CA ALA A 19 -6.66 -4.01 8.07
C ALA A 19 -7.90 -4.56 8.82
N ALA A 20 -7.75 -5.63 9.60
CA ALA A 20 -8.86 -6.29 10.31
C ALA A 20 -9.54 -5.42 11.38
N GLN A 21 -8.97 -4.27 11.74
CA GLN A 21 -9.58 -3.31 12.67
C GLN A 21 -10.71 -2.49 12.04
N HIS A 22 -10.91 -2.60 10.71
CA HIS A 22 -11.87 -1.80 9.97
C HIS A 22 -12.73 -2.68 9.06
N ASP A 23 -14.03 -2.37 8.99
CA ASP A 23 -14.97 -3.05 8.09
C ASP A 23 -15.00 -2.39 6.71
N ASP A 24 -14.88 -1.05 6.65
CA ASP A 24 -14.88 -0.30 5.39
C ASP A 24 -13.57 -0.49 4.61
N VAL A 25 -13.69 -0.78 3.31
CA VAL A 25 -12.56 -1.05 2.42
C VAL A 25 -11.56 0.10 2.37
N VAL A 26 -12.04 1.35 2.34
CA VAL A 26 -11.15 2.52 2.26
C VAL A 26 -10.39 2.68 3.56
N ASP A 27 -11.05 2.47 4.68
CA ASP A 27 -10.42 2.54 6.00
C ASP A 27 -9.43 1.38 6.23
N ARG A 28 -9.73 0.17 5.73
CA ARG A 28 -8.79 -0.97 5.69
C ARG A 28 -7.51 -0.61 4.93
N LEU A 29 -7.64 -0.03 3.73
CA LEU A 29 -6.49 0.41 2.92
C LEU A 29 -5.72 1.54 3.60
N ALA A 30 -6.42 2.50 4.24
CA ALA A 30 -5.77 3.56 4.99
C ALA A 30 -4.95 3.03 6.16
N ALA A 31 -5.48 2.03 6.89
CA ALA A 31 -4.79 1.36 7.99
C ALA A 31 -3.53 0.61 7.51
N VAL A 32 -3.59 -0.04 6.34
CA VAL A 32 -2.40 -0.68 5.72
C VAL A 32 -1.30 0.35 5.43
N LEU A 33 -1.65 1.56 4.96
CA LEU A 33 -0.67 2.63 4.74
C LEU A 33 -0.07 3.15 6.06
N ASP A 34 -0.88 3.31 7.11
CA ASP A 34 -0.40 3.72 8.43
C ASP A 34 0.53 2.68 9.05
N GLU A 35 0.16 1.41 8.94
CA GLU A 35 0.97 0.31 9.46
C GLU A 35 2.28 0.17 8.69
N SER A 36 2.27 0.41 7.37
CA SER A 36 3.49 0.44 6.55
C SER A 36 4.47 1.53 7.00
N LYS A 37 3.95 2.71 7.37
CA LYS A 37 4.74 3.78 8.01
C LYS A 37 5.27 3.31 9.37
N GLN A 38 4.42 2.74 10.21
CA GLN A 38 4.80 2.31 11.55
C GLN A 38 5.88 1.23 11.53
N LEU A 39 5.79 0.27 10.62
CA LEU A 39 6.80 -0.75 10.36
C LEU A 39 8.18 -0.13 10.05
N MET A 40 8.23 0.95 9.26
CA MET A 40 9.49 1.65 8.98
C MET A 40 10.07 2.36 10.21
N HIS A 41 9.20 2.86 11.09
CA HIS A 41 9.61 3.48 12.34
C HIS A 41 10.12 2.45 13.37
N ASP A 42 9.42 1.32 13.50
CA ASP A 42 9.76 0.26 14.47
C ASP A 42 10.98 -0.56 14.03
N TYR A 43 11.23 -0.64 12.71
CA TYR A 43 12.37 -1.34 12.14
C TYR A 43 13.23 -0.43 11.25
N PRO A 44 14.03 0.50 11.82
CA PRO A 44 14.88 1.40 11.03
C PRO A 44 15.88 0.66 10.11
N HIS A 45 16.34 -0.52 10.53
CA HIS A 45 17.22 -1.37 9.73
C HIS A 45 16.53 -1.89 8.46
N LEU A 46 15.21 -2.15 8.51
CA LEU A 46 14.42 -2.52 7.34
C LEU A 46 14.37 -1.34 6.35
N ALA A 47 14.14 -0.13 6.83
CA ALA A 47 14.12 1.06 5.97
C ALA A 47 15.48 1.28 5.26
N ALA A 48 16.59 1.14 6.00
CA ALA A 48 17.93 1.23 5.43
C ALA A 48 18.21 0.13 4.39
N PHE A 49 17.79 -1.12 4.68
CA PHE A 49 17.94 -2.25 3.77
C PHE A 49 17.14 -2.07 2.48
N LEU A 50 15.86 -1.67 2.57
CA LEU A 50 15.00 -1.40 1.41
C LEU A 50 15.58 -0.29 0.52
N ARG A 51 16.18 0.73 1.14
CA ARG A 51 16.91 1.78 0.41
C ARG A 51 18.12 1.23 -0.34
N ALA A 52 18.92 0.35 0.28
CA ALA A 52 20.08 -0.27 -0.36
C ALA A 52 19.68 -1.14 -1.56
N ILE A 53 18.66 -2.00 -1.40
CA ILE A 53 18.10 -2.81 -2.49
C ILE A 53 17.62 -1.93 -3.65
N ARG A 54 17.00 -0.79 -3.35
CA ARG A 54 16.54 0.16 -4.36
C ARG A 54 17.71 0.75 -5.16
N VAL A 55 18.77 1.21 -4.49
CA VAL A 55 19.96 1.78 -5.16
C VAL A 55 20.61 0.73 -6.06
N GLU A 56 20.74 -0.51 -5.59
CA GLU A 56 21.24 -1.62 -6.41
C GLU A 56 20.35 -1.86 -7.65
N SER A 57 19.04 -1.77 -7.48
CA SER A 57 18.08 -2.06 -8.55
C SER A 57 17.97 -0.97 -9.60
N TYR A 58 18.17 0.31 -9.24
CA TYR A 58 18.34 1.36 -10.25
C TYR A 58 19.63 1.20 -11.06
N ALA A 59 20.68 0.65 -10.46
CA ALA A 59 21.94 0.39 -11.15
C ALA A 59 21.87 -0.84 -12.08
N ARG A 60 20.99 -1.79 -11.78
CA ARG A 60 20.83 -3.05 -12.52
C ARG A 60 19.46 -3.04 -13.19
N SER A 61 19.35 -2.48 -14.40
CA SER A 61 18.12 -2.47 -15.22
C SER A 61 17.59 -3.89 -15.44
N ALA A 62 16.84 -4.43 -14.47
CA ALA A 62 16.34 -5.78 -14.47
C ALA A 62 14.97 -5.83 -15.19
N PRO A 63 14.72 -6.83 -16.06
CA PRO A 63 13.44 -6.98 -16.77
C PRO A 63 12.24 -7.20 -15.84
N GLU A 64 12.45 -7.92 -14.74
CA GLU A 64 11.54 -7.95 -13.59
C GLU A 64 12.06 -6.90 -12.59
N GLY A 65 11.31 -5.83 -12.35
CA GLY A 65 11.70 -4.81 -11.39
C GLY A 65 12.02 -5.38 -9.99
N PRO A 66 12.67 -4.60 -9.11
CA PRO A 66 13.08 -5.05 -7.78
C PRO A 66 11.99 -5.75 -6.98
N LYS A 67 12.27 -6.97 -6.50
CA LYS A 67 11.48 -7.65 -5.48
C LYS A 67 11.91 -7.12 -4.10
N TYR A 68 11.12 -6.18 -3.59
CA TYR A 68 11.36 -5.59 -2.28
C TYR A 68 10.88 -6.54 -1.17
N PRO A 69 11.67 -6.81 -0.13
CA PRO A 69 11.20 -7.47 1.08
C PRO A 69 9.94 -6.81 1.64
N GLY A 70 8.93 -7.60 2.00
CA GLY A 70 7.63 -7.11 2.48
C GLY A 70 6.66 -6.73 1.36
N SER A 71 7.10 -6.71 0.09
CA SER A 71 6.21 -6.37 -1.03
C SER A 71 5.23 -7.48 -1.36
N LYS A 72 5.58 -8.74 -1.07
CA LYS A 72 4.63 -9.84 -1.23
C LYS A 72 3.53 -9.73 -0.18
N ALA A 73 3.90 -9.58 1.09
CA ALA A 73 2.96 -9.40 2.19
C ALA A 73 2.00 -8.23 1.94
N LEU A 74 2.54 -7.08 1.51
CA LEU A 74 1.71 -5.94 1.14
C LEU A 74 0.76 -6.26 -0.01
N ARG A 75 1.26 -6.87 -1.09
CA ARG A 75 0.46 -7.23 -2.25
C ARG A 75 -0.66 -8.20 -1.87
N ASP A 76 -0.36 -9.21 -1.05
CA ASP A 76 -1.31 -10.23 -0.62
C ASP A 76 -2.45 -9.56 0.18
N VAL A 77 -2.14 -8.72 1.18
CA VAL A 77 -3.16 -8.01 1.98
C VAL A 77 -3.97 -7.03 1.14
N VAL A 78 -3.34 -6.26 0.26
CA VAL A 78 -4.05 -5.33 -0.62
C VAL A 78 -4.95 -6.08 -1.60
N SER A 79 -4.50 -7.23 -2.12
CA SER A 79 -5.30 -8.08 -3.02
C SER A 79 -6.53 -8.62 -2.28
N GLU A 80 -6.37 -9.11 -1.05
CA GLU A 80 -7.49 -9.56 -0.21
C GLU A 80 -8.53 -8.43 -0.04
N ILE A 81 -8.10 -7.22 0.34
CA ILE A 81 -9.00 -6.07 0.55
C ILE A 81 -9.70 -5.64 -0.76
N VAL A 82 -8.98 -5.65 -1.87
CA VAL A 82 -9.52 -5.26 -3.19
C VAL A 82 -10.51 -6.31 -3.70
N GLU A 83 -10.22 -7.60 -3.55
CA GLU A 83 -11.15 -8.65 -3.95
C GLU A 83 -12.45 -8.59 -3.12
N ASP A 84 -12.36 -8.37 -1.80
CA ASP A 84 -13.54 -8.16 -0.95
C ASP A 84 -14.40 -6.99 -1.47
N ALA A 85 -13.76 -5.88 -1.86
CA ALA A 85 -14.47 -4.70 -2.37
C ALA A 85 -15.12 -4.95 -3.74
N ARG A 86 -14.50 -5.80 -4.58
CA ARG A 86 -15.05 -6.24 -5.86
C ARG A 86 -16.29 -7.10 -5.65
N GLU A 87 -16.24 -8.04 -4.71
CA GLU A 87 -17.38 -8.89 -4.35
C GLU A 87 -18.56 -8.08 -3.79
N GLN A 88 -18.27 -6.99 -3.06
CA GLN A 88 -19.27 -6.05 -2.54
C GLN A 88 -19.78 -5.04 -3.59
N GLY A 89 -19.26 -5.05 -4.82
CA GLY A 89 -19.67 -4.13 -5.88
C GLY A 89 -19.27 -2.67 -5.64
N MET A 90 -18.24 -2.42 -4.81
CA MET A 90 -17.80 -1.07 -4.43
C MET A 90 -16.84 -0.41 -5.44
N PHE A 91 -16.37 -1.15 -6.43
CA PHE A 91 -15.53 -0.60 -7.50
C PHE A 91 -16.34 0.16 -8.53
N SER A 92 -15.76 1.25 -9.04
CA SER A 92 -16.27 1.87 -10.26
C SER A 92 -16.17 0.87 -11.43
N ALA A 93 -17.15 0.87 -12.33
CA ALA A 93 -17.18 0.02 -13.52
C ALA A 93 -15.94 0.17 -14.44
N ALA A 94 -15.16 1.24 -14.27
CA ALA A 94 -13.93 1.50 -15.02
C ALA A 94 -12.65 1.03 -14.31
N THR A 95 -12.72 0.55 -13.07
CA THR A 95 -11.54 0.21 -12.26
C THR A 95 -11.31 -1.30 -12.27
N ASP A 96 -10.21 -1.72 -12.90
CA ASP A 96 -9.72 -3.09 -12.81
C ASP A 96 -9.09 -3.33 -11.42
N ALA A 97 -9.51 -4.42 -10.76
CA ALA A 97 -9.03 -4.83 -9.45
C ALA A 97 -7.51 -5.05 -9.45
N THR A 98 -6.97 -5.66 -10.51
CA THR A 98 -5.51 -5.89 -10.63
C THR A 98 -4.77 -4.57 -10.73
N ALA A 99 -5.23 -3.64 -11.58
CA ALA A 99 -4.67 -2.31 -11.68
C ALA A 99 -4.75 -1.53 -10.35
N ALA A 100 -5.82 -1.69 -9.57
CA ALA A 100 -5.95 -1.08 -8.25
C ALA A 100 -4.90 -1.61 -7.26
N VAL A 101 -4.69 -2.94 -7.21
CA VAL A 101 -3.64 -3.56 -6.38
C VAL A 101 -2.26 -3.01 -6.74
N GLU A 102 -1.92 -2.97 -8.02
CA GLU A 102 -0.62 -2.47 -8.48
C GLU A 102 -0.43 -0.99 -8.14
N ALA A 103 -1.46 -0.17 -8.35
CA ALA A 103 -1.43 1.25 -8.02
C ALA A 103 -1.21 1.50 -6.53
N ILE A 104 -1.90 0.75 -5.65
CA ILE A 104 -1.73 0.86 -4.20
C ILE A 104 -0.32 0.39 -3.80
N CYS A 105 0.17 -0.73 -4.32
CA CYS A 105 1.52 -1.21 -4.05
C CYS A 105 2.61 -0.21 -4.49
N ALA A 106 2.43 0.41 -5.66
CA ALA A 106 3.33 1.45 -6.16
C ALA A 106 3.28 2.71 -5.28
N LEU A 107 2.10 3.11 -4.81
CA LEU A 107 1.93 4.26 -3.93
C LEU A 107 2.58 4.04 -2.57
N THR A 108 2.38 2.88 -1.93
CA THR A 108 3.04 2.54 -0.66
C THR A 108 4.56 2.55 -0.81
N ARG A 109 5.07 1.98 -1.91
CA ARG A 109 6.51 2.05 -2.22
C ARG A 109 6.98 3.50 -2.33
N GLY A 110 6.26 4.32 -3.09
CA GLY A 110 6.48 5.77 -3.24
C GLY A 110 6.57 6.50 -1.90
N LEU A 111 5.60 6.23 -1.01
CA LEU A 111 5.58 6.79 0.34
C LEU A 111 6.80 6.35 1.15
N SER A 112 7.17 5.07 1.12
CA SER A 112 8.40 4.59 1.77
C SER A 112 9.67 5.28 1.23
N GLU A 113 9.67 5.74 -0.03
CA GLU A 113 10.77 6.54 -0.57
C GLU A 113 10.78 7.95 0.02
N GLN A 114 9.61 8.59 0.05
CA GLN A 114 9.47 9.95 0.56
C GLN A 114 9.77 10.05 2.06
N ALA A 115 9.54 8.98 2.84
CA ALA A 115 9.89 8.93 4.26
C ALA A 115 11.38 9.18 4.55
N ALA A 116 12.27 8.91 3.60
CA ALA A 116 13.70 9.16 3.73
C ALA A 116 14.13 10.58 3.30
N SER A 117 13.25 11.33 2.65
CA SER A 117 13.58 12.59 1.97
C SER A 117 12.78 13.79 2.49
N LEU A 118 11.55 13.57 2.96
CA LEU A 118 10.67 14.62 3.44
C LEU A 118 10.86 14.87 4.95
N PRO A 119 10.67 16.11 5.42
CA PRO A 119 10.47 16.35 6.84
C PRO A 119 9.19 15.65 7.32
N PRO A 120 9.07 15.32 8.62
CA PRO A 120 7.92 14.57 9.16
C PRO A 120 6.56 15.16 8.77
N GLU A 121 6.39 16.48 8.87
CA GLU A 121 5.14 17.16 8.53
C GLU A 121 4.79 17.04 7.03
N GLY A 122 5.80 17.13 6.16
CA GLY A 122 5.65 16.95 4.71
C GLY A 122 5.29 15.51 4.34
N TYR A 123 5.87 14.54 5.04
CA TYR A 123 5.51 13.13 4.89
C TYR A 123 4.06 12.87 5.30
N GLU A 124 3.64 13.38 6.47
CA GLU A 124 2.25 13.25 6.95
C GLU A 124 1.25 13.90 5.99
N ALA A 125 1.56 15.07 5.44
CA ALA A 125 0.72 15.71 4.44
C ALA A 125 0.60 14.88 3.16
N THR A 126 1.70 14.26 2.71
CA THR A 126 1.73 13.36 1.56
C THR A 126 0.90 12.11 1.81
N LEU A 127 1.06 11.47 2.98
CA LEU A 127 0.28 10.30 3.38
C LEU A 127 -1.23 10.60 3.45
N ARG A 128 -1.61 11.75 4.03
CA ARG A 128 -3.02 12.19 4.03
C ARG A 128 -3.57 12.38 2.62
N SER A 129 -2.75 12.92 1.71
CA SER A 129 -3.16 13.14 0.31
C SER A 129 -3.30 11.83 -0.44
N ALA A 130 -2.41 10.87 -0.22
CA ALA A 130 -2.49 9.51 -0.75
C ALA A 130 -3.80 8.81 -0.34
N LYS A 131 -4.17 8.87 0.94
CA LYS A 131 -5.45 8.31 1.44
C LYS A 131 -6.67 8.96 0.78
N LYS A 132 -6.65 10.28 0.60
CA LYS A 132 -7.72 11.01 -0.12
C LYS A 132 -7.81 10.58 -1.59
N LEU A 133 -6.69 10.34 -2.25
CA LEU A 133 -6.64 9.88 -3.64
C LEU A 133 -7.23 8.47 -3.77
N ILE A 134 -6.86 7.54 -2.88
CA ILE A 134 -7.46 6.19 -2.84
C ILE A 134 -8.98 6.31 -2.73
N ARG A 135 -9.49 7.08 -1.74
CA ARG A 135 -10.92 7.30 -1.55
C ARG A 135 -11.60 7.90 -2.79
N GLY A 136 -10.98 8.91 -3.40
CA GLY A 136 -11.57 9.67 -4.51
C GLY A 136 -11.48 9.01 -5.88
N THR A 137 -10.39 8.30 -6.18
CA THR A 137 -10.15 7.75 -7.52
C THR A 137 -10.65 6.32 -7.65
N LEU A 138 -10.53 5.51 -6.59
CA LEU A 138 -10.95 4.10 -6.63
C LEU A 138 -12.41 3.90 -6.21
N PHE A 139 -12.94 4.78 -5.34
CA PHE A 139 -14.24 4.55 -4.69
C PHE A 139 -15.28 5.65 -4.89
N ALA A 140 -14.97 6.79 -5.55
CA ALA A 140 -15.95 7.86 -5.76
C ALA A 140 -17.09 7.51 -6.75
N GLY A 141 -17.06 6.33 -7.37
CA GLY A 141 -18.12 5.84 -8.26
C GLY A 141 -19.41 5.42 -7.53
N VAL A 142 -19.35 5.11 -6.23
CA VAL A 142 -20.48 4.50 -5.49
C VAL A 142 -21.62 5.48 -5.17
N ASN A 143 -21.42 6.80 -5.27
CA ASN A 143 -22.43 7.78 -4.86
C ASN A 143 -23.16 8.50 -6.02
N ARG A 144 -23.24 7.91 -7.20
CA ARG A 144 -23.97 8.48 -8.36
C ARG A 144 -25.07 7.57 -8.92
N THR A 145 -25.84 6.92 -8.06
CA THR A 145 -27.11 6.28 -8.47
C THR A 145 -28.16 6.37 -7.36
N SER A 146 -28.58 7.57 -7.00
CA SER A 146 -29.86 7.80 -6.31
C SER A 146 -30.19 9.30 -6.35
N GLY A 147 -30.69 9.74 -7.50
CA GLY A 147 -31.11 11.13 -7.71
C GLY A 147 -31.89 11.24 -9.01
N GLY A 148 -32.86 10.33 -9.20
CA GLY A 148 -33.87 10.43 -10.23
C GLY A 148 -35.23 10.41 -9.56
N GLN A 149 -35.81 11.58 -9.39
CA GLN A 149 -37.21 11.91 -9.68
C GLN A 149 -37.27 13.42 -9.97
#